data_AF-A0A2N1U846-F1
#
_entry.id   AF-A0A2N1U846-F1
#
_cell.length_a   1.000
_cell.length_b   1.000
_cell.length_c   1.000
_cell.angle_alpha   90.00
_cell.angle_beta   90.00
_cell.angle_gamma   90.00
#
_symmetry.space_group_name_H-M   'P 1'
#
loop_
_entity.id
_entity.type
_entity.pdbx_description
1 polymer ?
#
loop_
_entity_poly.entity_id
_entity_poly.type
_entity_poly.pdbx_seq_one_letter_code
_entity_poly.pdbx_strand_id
1 'polypeptide(L)'
;MNKFARFLLVALLVAMLVPAFAFDSTNLSRAMDRAAHSGEMLNLLMHPGMPKPWTNPSYKTYTDMLHEAWKTISSEIGSLETKEEIAKARNVVELYKTLKGTYRDLGYQVEIALEDRIKFLEVHNS
;
A
#
# COMPACT_ATOMS: atom_id res chain seq x y z
N MET A 1 -39.29 -9.55 -18.42
CA MET A 1 -38.64 -9.03 -17.19
C MET A 1 -37.61 -9.98 -16.55
N ASN A 2 -37.72 -11.31 -16.67
CA ASN A 2 -36.81 -12.26 -15.98
C ASN A 2 -35.40 -12.44 -16.56
N LYS A 3 -35.12 -11.94 -17.78
CA LYS A 3 -33.79 -12.10 -18.41
C LYS A 3 -32.77 -11.13 -17.81
N PHE A 4 -33.12 -9.85 -17.65
CA PHE A 4 -32.26 -8.85 -17.01
C PHE A 4 -31.96 -9.18 -15.54
N ALA A 5 -32.97 -9.60 -14.78
CA ALA A 5 -32.79 -10.02 -13.39
C ALA A 5 -31.84 -11.23 -13.26
N ARG A 6 -31.87 -12.17 -14.20
CA ARG A 6 -30.92 -13.29 -14.25
C ARG A 6 -29.49 -12.84 -14.56
N PHE A 7 -29.28 -11.93 -15.51
CA PHE A 7 -27.96 -11.40 -15.80
C PHE A 7 -27.37 -10.62 -14.60
N LEU A 8 -28.21 -9.85 -13.89
CA LEU A 8 -27.82 -9.14 -12.67
C LEU A 8 -27.46 -10.11 -11.54
N LEU A 9 -28.22 -11.19 -11.36
CA LEU A 9 -27.92 -12.23 -10.38
C LEU A 9 -26.62 -12.99 -10.69
N VAL A 10 -26.36 -13.29 -11.97
CA VAL A 10 -25.11 -13.93 -12.40
C VAL A 10 -23.93 -12.99 -12.22
N ALA A 11 -24.07 -11.70 -12.55
CA ALA A 11 -23.03 -10.70 -12.30
C ALA A 11 -22.74 -10.54 -10.80
N LEU A 12 -23.76 -10.57 -9.94
CA LEU A 12 -23.60 -10.53 -8.48
C LEU A 12 -22.91 -11.80 -7.94
N LEU A 13 -23.26 -12.97 -8.45
CA LEU A 13 -22.64 -14.24 -8.06
C LEU A 13 -21.17 -14.32 -8.51
N VAL A 14 -20.84 -13.81 -9.70
CA VAL A 14 -19.47 -13.71 -10.19
C VAL A 14 -18.68 -12.67 -9.37
N ALA A 15 -19.29 -11.55 -9.00
CA ALA A 15 -18.67 -10.56 -8.12
C ALA A 15 -18.40 -11.09 -6.70
N MET A 16 -19.24 -12.01 -6.18
CA MET A 16 -18.99 -12.69 -4.90
C MET A 16 -17.91 -13.78 -4.97
N LEU A 17 -17.53 -14.23 -6.18
CA LEU A 17 -16.48 -15.21 -6.40
C LEU A 17 -15.11 -14.58 -6.67
N VAL A 18 -15.03 -13.26 -6.86
CA VAL A 18 -13.75 -12.55 -6.86
C VAL A 18 -13.30 -12.49 -5.40
N PRO A 19 -12.14 -13.08 -5.04
CA PRO A 19 -11.66 -13.02 -3.68
C PRO A 19 -11.59 -11.54 -3.25
N ALA A 20 -12.10 -11.24 -2.06
CA ALA A 20 -12.08 -9.90 -1.44
C ALA A 20 -10.65 -9.39 -1.11
N PHE A 21 -9.63 -9.99 -1.73
CA PHE A 21 -8.21 -9.71 -1.64
C PHE A 21 -7.64 -9.25 -2.99
N ALA A 22 -8.47 -8.74 -3.90
CA ALA A 22 -7.97 -8.15 -5.13
C ALA A 22 -7.13 -6.91 -4.81
N PHE A 23 -5.95 -6.80 -5.44
CA PHE A 23 -5.07 -5.64 -5.30
C PHE A 23 -5.77 -4.32 -5.64
N ASP A 24 -5.65 -3.32 -4.75
CA ASP A 24 -6.14 -1.96 -4.98
C ASP A 24 -4.98 -0.94 -5.04
N SER A 25 -4.60 -0.55 -6.25
CA SER A 25 -3.59 0.49 -6.49
C SER A 25 -3.90 1.84 -5.82
N THR A 26 -5.19 2.16 -5.62
CA THR A 26 -5.60 3.40 -4.94
C THR A 26 -5.39 3.28 -3.44
N ASN A 27 -5.59 2.10 -2.87
CA ASN A 27 -5.31 1.84 -1.46
C ASN A 27 -3.79 1.81 -1.20
N LEU A 28 -3.02 1.19 -2.10
CA LEU A 28 -1.55 1.23 -2.06
C LEU A 28 -1.04 2.69 -2.09
N SER A 29 -1.50 3.51 -3.04
CA SER A 29 -1.11 4.91 -3.11
C SER A 29 -1.48 5.67 -1.83
N ARG A 30 -2.71 5.53 -1.32
CA ARG A 30 -3.13 6.20 -0.07
C ARG A 30 -2.29 5.76 1.13
N ALA A 31 -1.90 4.49 1.19
CA ALA A 31 -1.04 3.98 2.25
C ALA A 31 0.37 4.56 2.13
N MET A 32 0.93 4.66 0.91
CA MET A 32 2.22 5.29 0.67
C MET A 32 2.20 6.79 1.06
N ASP A 33 1.14 7.54 0.71
CA ASP A 33 0.98 8.93 1.12
C ASP A 33 0.98 9.08 2.64
N ARG A 34 0.24 8.21 3.35
CA ARG A 34 0.19 8.21 4.82
C ARG A 34 1.53 7.86 5.44
N ALA A 35 2.24 6.88 4.89
CA ALA A 35 3.58 6.50 5.36
C ALA A 35 4.59 7.65 5.17
N ALA A 36 4.59 8.30 4.00
CA ALA A 36 5.47 9.42 3.73
C ALA A 36 5.16 10.62 4.65
N HIS A 37 3.88 11.00 4.77
CA HIS A 37 3.45 12.08 5.64
C HIS A 37 3.81 11.83 7.11
N SER A 38 3.51 10.63 7.63
CA SER A 38 3.86 10.29 9.02
C SER A 38 5.38 10.25 9.24
N GLY A 39 6.16 9.77 8.26
CA GLY A 39 7.62 9.83 8.30
C GLY A 39 8.16 11.25 8.38
N GLU A 40 7.61 12.19 7.59
CA GLU A 40 7.98 13.61 7.66
C GLU A 40 7.64 14.23 9.02
N MET A 41 6.44 13.95 9.55
CA MET A 41 6.04 14.46 10.86
C MET A 41 6.90 13.89 11.98
N LEU A 42 7.22 12.59 11.94
CA LEU A 42 8.12 11.98 12.91
C LEU A 42 9.52 12.60 12.83
N ASN A 43 10.04 12.86 11.63
CA ASN A 43 11.33 13.52 11.47
C ASN A 43 11.34 14.92 12.12
N LEU A 44 10.26 15.70 11.94
CA LEU A 44 10.10 17.00 12.61
C LEU A 44 10.03 16.86 14.14
N LEU A 45 9.29 15.87 14.64
CA LEU A 45 9.13 15.64 16.08
C LEU A 45 10.39 15.08 16.75
N MET A 46 11.29 14.47 16.00
CA MET A 46 12.57 13.95 16.47
C MET A 46 13.73 14.94 16.30
N HIS A 47 13.48 16.15 15.77
CA HIS A 47 14.52 17.16 15.59
C HIS A 47 15.16 17.55 16.94
N PRO A 48 16.49 17.75 16.99
CA PRO A 48 17.16 18.32 18.16
C PRO A 48 16.48 19.62 18.62
N GLY A 49 16.04 19.68 19.87
CA GLY A 49 15.31 20.83 20.43
C GLY A 49 13.80 20.63 20.59
N MET A 50 13.23 19.53 20.07
CA MET A 50 11.86 19.14 20.35
C MET A 50 11.74 18.41 21.69
N PRO A 51 10.56 18.43 22.34
CA PRO A 51 10.29 17.61 23.52
C PRO A 51 10.59 16.13 23.24
N LYS A 52 11.02 15.41 24.28
CA LYS A 52 11.33 13.98 24.19
C LYS A 52 10.15 13.23 23.53
N PRO A 53 10.39 12.31 22.58
CA PRO A 53 9.33 11.63 21.84
C PRO A 53 8.23 11.00 22.71
N TRP A 54 8.62 10.36 23.82
CA TRP A 54 7.69 9.72 24.76
C TRP A 54 6.86 10.68 25.61
N THR A 55 7.15 11.99 25.55
CA THR A 55 6.37 13.05 26.22
C THR A 55 5.45 13.80 25.26
N ASN A 56 5.55 13.55 23.95
CA ASN A 56 4.74 14.20 22.93
C ASN A 56 3.63 13.26 22.43
N PRO A 57 2.34 13.54 22.71
CA PRO A 57 1.23 12.71 22.24
C PRO A 57 1.19 12.53 20.71
N SER A 58 1.61 13.55 19.95
CA SER A 58 1.65 13.49 18.49
C SER A 58 2.66 12.46 17.98
N TYR A 59 3.73 12.19 18.73
CA TYR A 59 4.71 11.16 18.35
C TYR A 59 4.05 9.79 18.28
N LYS A 60 3.22 9.44 19.27
CA LYS A 60 2.47 8.18 19.26
C LYS A 60 1.51 8.13 18.09
N THR A 61 0.75 9.20 17.85
CA THR A 61 -0.20 9.28 16.72
C THR A 61 0.49 9.01 15.38
N TYR A 62 1.60 9.69 15.08
CA TYR A 62 2.28 9.50 13.80
C TYR A 62 3.02 8.16 13.70
N THR A 63 3.49 7.61 14.83
CA THR A 63 4.06 6.26 14.86
C THR A 63 3.00 5.20 14.55
N ASP A 64 1.81 5.30 15.16
CA ASP A 64 0.69 4.40 14.91
C ASP A 64 0.22 4.53 13.44
N MET A 65 0.13 5.75 12.92
CA MET A 65 -0.21 5.99 11.50
C MET A 65 0.81 5.38 10.55
N LEU A 66 2.11 5.52 10.84
CA LEU A 66 3.18 4.92 10.03
C LEU A 66 3.08 3.40 10.05
N HIS A 67 2.82 2.81 11.22
CA HIS A 67 2.66 1.37 11.37
C HIS A 67 1.47 0.83 10.57
N GLU A 68 0.30 1.45 10.68
CA GLU A 68 -0.90 1.04 9.94
C GLU A 68 -0.73 1.23 8.42
N ALA A 69 -0.04 2.29 8.00
CA ALA A 69 0.30 2.50 6.60
C ALA A 69 1.19 1.37 6.06
N TRP A 70 2.24 0.99 6.78
CA TRP A 70 3.11 -0.12 6.39
C TRP A 70 2.40 -1.47 6.36
N LYS A 71 1.50 -1.71 7.31
CA LYS A 71 0.65 -2.90 7.31
C LYS A 71 -0.23 -2.97 6.06
N THR A 72 -0.81 -1.84 5.67
CA THR A 72 -1.61 -1.74 4.43
C THR A 72 -0.74 -1.96 3.20
N ILE A 73 0.42 -1.31 3.09
CA ILE A 73 1.38 -1.51 1.99
C ILE A 73 1.74 -2.99 1.85
N SER A 74 2.10 -3.63 2.97
CA SER A 74 2.48 -5.05 3.00
C SER A 74 1.34 -5.96 2.57
N SER A 75 0.11 -5.63 2.98
CA SER A 75 -1.09 -6.39 2.60
C SER A 75 -1.38 -6.27 1.10
N GLU A 76 -1.32 -5.06 0.53
CA GLU A 76 -1.58 -4.83 -0.90
C GLU A 76 -0.50 -5.46 -1.79
N ILE A 77 0.77 -5.41 -1.37
CA ILE A 77 1.84 -6.11 -2.09
C ILE A 77 1.65 -7.63 -1.94
N GLY A 78 1.36 -8.10 -0.73
CA GLY A 78 1.15 -9.52 -0.46
C GLY A 78 -0.04 -10.13 -1.20
N SER A 79 -1.04 -9.33 -1.58
CA SER A 79 -2.20 -9.78 -2.34
C SER A 79 -2.01 -9.78 -3.86
N LEU A 80 -0.86 -9.33 -4.37
CA LEU A 80 -0.56 -9.41 -5.80
C LEU A 80 -0.50 -10.87 -6.25
N GLU A 81 -1.21 -11.21 -7.33
CA GLU A 81 -1.22 -12.56 -7.90
C GLU A 81 -0.88 -12.57 -9.39
N THR A 82 -1.26 -11.52 -10.13
CA THR A 82 -1.18 -11.45 -11.59
C THR A 82 -0.13 -10.47 -12.10
N LYS A 83 0.31 -10.64 -13.34
CA LYS A 83 1.28 -9.73 -14.00
C LYS A 83 0.71 -8.33 -14.15
N GLU A 84 -0.58 -8.22 -14.40
CA GLU A 84 -1.30 -6.95 -14.55
C GLU A 84 -1.33 -6.16 -13.23
N GLU A 85 -1.54 -6.85 -12.10
CA GLU A 85 -1.49 -6.23 -10.78
C GLU A 85 -0.07 -5.78 -10.42
N ILE A 86 0.93 -6.62 -10.71
CA ILE A 86 2.35 -6.25 -10.53
C ILE A 86 2.68 -4.98 -11.33
N ALA A 87 2.24 -4.89 -12.59
CA ALA A 87 2.49 -3.71 -13.42
C ALA A 87 1.85 -2.45 -12.83
N LYS A 88 0.62 -2.55 -12.29
CA LYS A 88 -0.05 -1.43 -11.60
C LYS A 88 0.69 -1.02 -10.33
N ALA A 89 1.12 -1.98 -9.50
CA ALA A 89 1.91 -1.71 -8.30
C ALA A 89 3.23 -1.03 -8.64
N ARG A 90 3.96 -1.52 -9.66
CA ARG A 90 5.19 -0.89 -10.18
C ARG A 90 4.94 0.56 -10.60
N ASN A 91 3.85 0.84 -11.32
CA ASN A 91 3.55 2.21 -11.74
C ASN A 91 3.33 3.16 -10.56
N VAL A 92 2.67 2.71 -9.49
CA VAL A 92 2.51 3.50 -8.26
C VAL A 92 3.88 3.75 -7.63
N VAL A 93 4.69 2.70 -7.46
CA VAL A 93 6.02 2.81 -6.85
C VAL A 93 6.94 3.75 -7.65
N GLU A 94 6.96 3.62 -8.98
CA GLU A 94 7.73 4.50 -9.86
C GLU A 94 7.29 5.95 -9.78
N LEU A 95 5.98 6.22 -9.69
CA LEU A 95 5.48 7.58 -9.46
C LEU A 95 6.09 8.19 -8.20
N TYR A 96 6.13 7.44 -7.09
CA TYR A 96 6.71 7.91 -5.84
C TYR A 96 8.22 8.14 -5.95
N LYS A 97 8.95 7.30 -6.70
CA LYS A 97 10.38 7.48 -6.98
C LYS A 97 10.68 8.77 -7.77
N THR A 98 9.71 9.32 -8.50
CA THR A 98 9.87 10.63 -9.16
C THR A 98 9.68 11.84 -8.22
N LEU A 99 9.14 11.63 -7.02
CA LEU A 99 8.95 12.67 -6.01
C LEU A 99 10.28 13.01 -5.31
N LYS A 100 10.23 13.81 -4.23
CA LYS A 100 11.40 14.26 -3.47
C LYS A 100 11.30 13.89 -1.99
N GLY A 101 12.43 13.89 -1.31
CA GLY A 101 12.50 13.64 0.14
C GLY A 101 11.93 12.28 0.54
N THR A 102 11.19 12.25 1.65
CA THR A 102 10.63 11.03 2.25
C THR A 102 9.77 10.22 1.28
N TYR A 103 9.03 10.88 0.39
CA TYR A 103 8.19 10.21 -0.62
C TYR A 103 9.00 9.37 -1.61
N ARG A 104 10.13 9.91 -2.06
CA ARG A 104 11.05 9.21 -2.97
C ARG A 104 11.69 8.01 -2.29
N ASP A 105 12.19 8.23 -1.08
CA ASP A 105 12.89 7.21 -0.33
C ASP A 105 11.93 6.07 0.06
N LEU A 106 10.67 6.39 0.35
CA LEU A 106 9.60 5.41 0.50
C LEU A 106 9.37 4.61 -0.78
N GLY A 107 9.33 5.26 -1.95
CA GLY A 107 9.22 4.58 -3.25
C GLY A 107 10.27 3.47 -3.40
N TYR A 108 11.54 3.77 -3.14
CA TYR A 108 12.61 2.77 -3.17
C TYR A 108 12.44 1.66 -2.11
N GLN A 109 11.96 1.98 -0.91
CA GLN A 109 11.72 0.96 0.12
C GLN A 109 10.59 -0.01 -0.27
N VAL A 110 9.50 0.53 -0.83
CA VAL A 110 8.36 -0.26 -1.29
C VAL A 110 8.73 -1.11 -2.52
N GLU A 111 9.62 -0.62 -3.38
CA GLU A 111 10.18 -1.39 -4.50
C GLU A 111 10.84 -2.69 -4.02
N ILE A 112 11.62 -2.65 -2.94
CA ILE A 112 12.27 -3.86 -2.39
C ILE A 112 11.22 -4.91 -2.01
N ALA A 113 10.17 -4.51 -1.29
CA ALA A 113 9.09 -5.42 -0.89
C ALA A 113 8.33 -5.97 -2.11
N LEU A 114 8.13 -5.15 -3.15
CA LEU A 114 7.50 -5.55 -4.39
C LEU A 114 8.35 -6.59 -5.15
N GLU A 115 9.67 -6.38 -5.25
CA GLU A 115 10.57 -7.34 -5.89
C GLU A 115 10.61 -8.68 -5.15
N ASP A 116 10.57 -8.66 -3.81
CA ASP A 116 10.51 -9.90 -3.02
C ASP A 116 9.21 -10.66 -3.28
N ARG A 117 8.07 -9.97 -3.41
CA ARG A 117 6.81 -10.60 -3.81
C ARG A 117 6.86 -11.17 -5.22
N ILE A 118 7.46 -10.45 -6.17
CA ILE A 118 7.57 -10.92 -7.56
C ILE A 118 8.38 -12.21 -7.62
N LYS A 119 9.54 -12.25 -6.94
CA LYS A 119 10.36 -13.47 -6.83
C LYS A 119 9.59 -14.63 -6.20
N PHE A 120 8.80 -14.36 -5.16
CA PHE A 120 7.94 -15.38 -4.56
C PHE A 120 6.95 -15.94 -5.59
N LEU A 121 6.27 -15.09 -6.35
CA LEU A 121 5.31 -15.53 -7.37
C LEU A 121 5.99 -16.30 -8.50
N GLU A 122 7.19 -15.92 -8.91
CA GLU A 122 7.97 -16.65 -9.93
C GLU A 122 8.29 -18.10 -9.48
N VAL A 123 8.63 -18.29 -8.21
CA VAL A 123 8.95 -19.61 -7.66
C VAL A 123 7.70 -20.48 -7.45
N HIS A 124 6.58 -19.88 -7.03
CA HIS A 124 5.41 -20.62 -6.56
C HIS A 124 4.24 -20.75 -7.55
N ASN A 125 4.18 -19.91 -8.59
CA ASN A 125 3.16 -19.99 -9.65
C ASN A 125 3.71 -20.60 -10.96
N SER A 126 4.81 -21.36 -10.87
CA SER A 126 5.39 -22.17 -11.97
C SER A 126 4.65 -23.48 -12.17
#